data_AF-A0A5C8LVM4-F1
#
_entry.id   AF-A0A5C8LVM4-F1
#
_cell.length_a   1.000
_cell.length_b   1.000
_cell.length_c   1.000
_cell.angle_alpha   90.00
_cell.angle_beta   90.00
_cell.angle_gamma   90.00
#
_symmetry.space_group_name_H-M   'P 1'
#
loop_
_entity.id
_entity.type
_entity.pdbx_description
1 polymer ?
#
loop_
_entity_poly.entity_id
_entity_poly.type
_entity_poly.pdbx_seq_one_letter_code
_entity_poly.pdbx_strand_id
1 'polypeptide(L)'
;MSDPVLKSKALGLMYGLLAGEVLGSAVEGFEQDEREERLRFDLSEMLLQNPWQTLSGQPTDSGELAVLLCRLLAHYGEYQEEGAWQAYEYWLRTEPFAVPDELKRALLSQQDEESCATTALARVAPMALMVPYQSLPQLAAWAMADTALTHPNMLCQQVSGLYVMALGHVLENDCSADQLYQLIKDWASQLKVDKRIIRTIDHALFMPPTEAEMSDLSVLGCFQNAIWQLLYAQDYLDGMLDTLKRGGDTANNAAVAGALLGACYGVAEVPDSLRNAITHCRPLKGQFGVLQPRPECCWANEVEYLAEQILTGIKKPA
;
A
#
# COMPACT_ATOMS: atom_id res chain seq x y z
N MET A 1 -11.16 24.17 2.68
CA MET A 1 -9.76 23.74 2.45
C MET A 1 -9.42 22.80 3.59
N SER A 2 -8.84 21.64 3.30
CA SER A 2 -8.37 20.72 4.33
C SER A 2 -7.23 21.35 5.15
N ASP A 3 -7.08 20.93 6.40
CA ASP A 3 -5.94 21.29 7.25
C ASP A 3 -4.62 20.98 6.51
N PRO A 4 -3.69 21.94 6.36
CA PRO A 4 -2.40 21.71 5.69
C PRO A 4 -1.60 20.52 6.23
N VAL A 5 -1.68 20.24 7.53
CA VAL A 5 -0.99 19.10 8.15
C VAL A 5 -1.63 17.78 7.71
N LEU A 6 -2.97 17.69 7.81
CA LEU A 6 -3.72 16.53 7.33
C LEU A 6 -3.48 16.29 5.83
N LYS A 7 -3.49 17.35 5.01
CA LYS A 7 -3.18 17.26 3.58
C LYS A 7 -1.77 16.71 3.35
N SER A 8 -0.77 17.23 4.06
CA SER A 8 0.61 16.75 3.96
C SER A 8 0.73 15.26 4.29
N LYS A 9 0.11 14.81 5.39
CA LYS A 9 0.13 13.40 5.82
C LYS A 9 -0.63 12.50 4.85
N ALA A 10 -1.78 12.93 4.35
CA ALA A 10 -2.57 12.18 3.38
C ALA A 10 -1.85 12.02 2.03
N LEU A 11 -1.18 13.08 1.55
CA LEU A 11 -0.33 12.99 0.37
C LEU A 11 0.90 12.12 0.64
N GLY A 12 1.46 12.19 1.83
CA GLY A 12 2.54 11.30 2.26
C GLY A 12 2.13 9.84 2.27
N LEU A 13 0.92 9.52 2.75
CA LEU A 13 0.36 8.17 2.69
C LEU A 13 0.29 7.67 1.25
N MET A 14 -0.31 8.46 0.35
CA MET A 14 -0.54 8.01 -1.02
C MET A 14 0.74 7.95 -1.85
N TYR A 15 1.59 8.98 -1.81
CA TYR A 15 2.88 8.93 -2.48
C TYR A 15 3.82 7.91 -1.83
N GLY A 16 3.75 7.73 -0.51
CA GLY A 16 4.53 6.75 0.22
C GLY A 16 4.19 5.32 -0.18
N LEU A 17 2.89 5.01 -0.38
CA LEU A 17 2.45 3.73 -0.93
C LEU A 17 2.99 3.52 -2.33
N LEU A 18 2.73 4.46 -3.23
CA LEU A 18 3.06 4.32 -4.65
C LEU A 18 4.57 4.32 -4.90
N ALA A 19 5.32 5.16 -4.20
CA ALA A 19 6.77 5.20 -4.30
C ALA A 19 7.41 3.93 -3.72
N GLY A 20 6.85 3.39 -2.63
CA GLY A 20 7.27 2.11 -2.06
C GLY A 20 7.06 0.97 -3.05
N GLU A 21 5.87 0.86 -3.62
CA GLU A 21 5.52 -0.17 -4.60
C GLU A 21 6.37 -0.07 -5.88
N VAL A 22 6.51 1.13 -6.46
CA VAL A 22 7.34 1.39 -7.64
C VAL A 22 8.82 1.06 -7.40
N LEU A 23 9.35 1.37 -6.21
CA LEU A 23 10.71 0.97 -5.84
C LEU A 23 10.82 -0.54 -5.62
N GLY A 24 9.81 -1.14 -4.99
CA GLY A 24 9.82 -2.56 -4.67
C GLY A 24 9.67 -3.47 -5.88
N SER A 25 8.87 -3.06 -6.87
CA SER A 25 8.75 -3.77 -8.14
C SER A 25 10.03 -3.71 -8.98
N ALA A 26 10.93 -2.74 -8.73
CA ALA A 26 12.22 -2.65 -9.40
C ALA A 26 13.20 -3.77 -9.03
N VAL A 27 12.97 -4.46 -7.90
CA VAL A 27 13.82 -5.56 -7.42
C VAL A 27 13.03 -6.84 -7.10
N GLU A 28 11.77 -6.89 -7.53
CA GLU A 28 10.86 -8.00 -7.27
C GLU A 28 11.29 -9.26 -8.03
N GLY A 29 11.23 -10.41 -7.34
CA GLY A 29 11.61 -11.71 -7.89
C GLY A 29 13.12 -11.94 -8.01
N PHE A 30 13.98 -10.98 -7.64
CA PHE A 30 15.42 -11.20 -7.55
C PHE A 30 15.82 -11.97 -6.28
N GLU A 31 16.77 -12.88 -6.47
CA GLU A 31 17.49 -13.56 -5.39
C GLU A 31 18.27 -12.54 -4.53
N GLN A 32 18.59 -12.91 -3.29
CA GLN A 32 19.20 -11.99 -2.32
C GLN A 32 20.45 -11.28 -2.85
N ASP A 33 21.40 -12.01 -3.45
CA ASP A 33 22.67 -11.43 -3.92
C ASP A 33 22.45 -10.43 -5.06
N GLU A 34 21.59 -10.74 -6.04
CA GLU A 34 21.26 -9.82 -7.13
C GLU A 34 20.51 -8.59 -6.60
N ARG A 35 19.56 -8.79 -5.68
CA ARG A 35 18.83 -7.71 -5.03
C ARG A 35 19.78 -6.77 -4.29
N GLU A 36 20.73 -7.29 -3.51
CA GLU A 36 21.72 -6.49 -2.80
C GLU A 36 22.67 -5.73 -3.74
N GLU A 37 22.93 -6.23 -4.94
CA GLU A 37 23.65 -5.50 -5.98
C GLU A 37 22.80 -4.35 -6.55
N ARG A 38 21.55 -4.63 -6.92
CA ARG A 38 20.62 -3.61 -7.48
C ARG A 38 20.36 -2.47 -6.50
N LEU A 39 20.26 -2.75 -5.21
CA LEU A 39 20.04 -1.75 -4.16
C LEU A 39 21.21 -0.76 -3.98
N ARG A 40 22.36 -1.00 -4.64
CA ARG A 40 23.50 -0.06 -4.65
C ARG A 40 23.43 0.96 -5.78
N PHE A 41 22.51 0.77 -6.74
CA PHE A 41 22.30 1.71 -7.83
C PHE A 41 21.61 2.97 -7.33
N ASP A 42 21.72 4.06 -8.10
CA ASP A 42 20.88 5.21 -7.84
C ASP A 42 19.41 4.90 -8.16
N LEU A 43 18.49 5.69 -7.58
CA LEU A 43 17.05 5.45 -7.76
C LEU A 43 16.64 5.48 -9.24
N SER A 44 17.26 6.33 -10.06
CA SER A 44 16.87 6.43 -11.47
C SER A 44 17.27 5.18 -12.24
N GLU A 45 18.45 4.64 -11.96
CA GLU A 45 18.95 3.40 -12.54
C GLU A 45 18.12 2.20 -12.08
N MET A 46 17.76 2.12 -10.80
CA MET A 46 16.85 1.08 -10.29
C MET A 46 15.53 1.08 -11.07
N LEU A 47 14.89 2.25 -11.22
CA LEU A 47 13.60 2.36 -11.90
C LEU A 47 13.69 2.06 -13.40
N LEU A 48 14.82 2.39 -14.05
CA LEU A 48 15.02 2.11 -15.48
C LEU A 48 15.27 0.62 -15.76
N GLN A 49 15.88 -0.10 -14.81
CA GLN A 49 16.24 -1.51 -14.97
C GLN A 49 15.27 -2.47 -14.28
N ASN A 50 14.01 -2.05 -14.09
CA ASN A 50 12.98 -2.86 -13.45
C ASN A 50 12.64 -4.12 -14.31
N PRO A 51 12.37 -5.28 -13.68
CA PRO A 51 12.11 -6.54 -14.37
C PRO A 51 10.85 -6.52 -15.24
N TRP A 52 9.88 -5.67 -14.89
CA TRP A 52 8.60 -5.56 -15.59
C TRP A 52 8.65 -4.68 -16.85
N GLN A 53 9.76 -3.98 -17.08
CA GLN A 53 9.96 -3.00 -18.17
C GLN A 53 8.90 -1.89 -18.17
N THR A 54 8.46 -1.48 -16.98
CA THR A 54 7.52 -0.39 -16.79
C THR A 54 8.18 0.98 -16.96
N LEU A 55 7.38 2.03 -17.19
CA LEU A 55 7.88 3.40 -17.10
C LEU A 55 8.30 3.73 -15.66
N SER A 56 9.24 4.66 -15.49
CA SER A 56 9.54 5.19 -14.16
C SER A 56 8.28 5.79 -13.52
N GLY A 57 7.94 5.35 -12.31
CA GLY A 57 6.74 5.79 -11.60
C GLY A 57 5.46 5.05 -11.97
N GLN A 58 5.52 4.02 -12.82
CA GLN A 58 4.37 3.20 -13.15
C GLN A 58 4.11 2.14 -12.07
N PRO A 59 2.97 2.19 -11.38
CA PRO A 59 2.59 1.16 -10.41
C PRO A 59 2.30 -0.18 -11.10
N THR A 60 2.38 -1.28 -10.34
CA THR A 60 1.95 -2.63 -10.72
C THR A 60 0.53 -2.91 -10.22
N ASP A 61 0.25 -4.09 -9.68
CA ASP A 61 -1.07 -4.53 -9.25
C ASP A 61 -1.60 -3.77 -8.04
N SER A 62 -0.95 -3.87 -6.87
CA SER A 62 -1.49 -3.27 -5.64
C SER A 62 -1.57 -1.75 -5.72
N GLY A 63 -0.62 -1.10 -6.38
CA GLY A 63 -0.68 0.35 -6.64
C GLY A 63 -1.83 0.73 -7.56
N GLU A 64 -2.07 -0.01 -8.65
CA GLU A 64 -3.23 0.23 -9.51
C GLU A 64 -4.56 0.00 -8.78
N LEU A 65 -4.66 -1.07 -7.99
CA LEU A 65 -5.86 -1.35 -7.19
C LEU A 65 -6.10 -0.27 -6.12
N ALA A 66 -5.04 0.23 -5.47
CA ALA A 66 -5.13 1.34 -4.53
C ALA A 66 -5.63 2.62 -5.20
N VAL A 67 -5.15 2.93 -6.41
CA VAL A 67 -5.63 4.08 -7.20
C VAL A 67 -7.10 3.92 -7.57
N LEU A 68 -7.53 2.72 -7.97
CA LEU A 68 -8.95 2.44 -8.24
C LEU A 68 -9.81 2.63 -6.98
N LEU A 69 -9.33 2.16 -5.82
CA LEU A 69 -10.00 2.37 -4.54
C LEU A 69 -10.10 3.86 -4.19
N CYS A 70 -9.03 4.66 -4.40
CA CYS A 70 -9.10 6.13 -4.27
C CYS A 70 -10.20 6.73 -5.16
N ARG A 71 -10.29 6.30 -6.43
CA ARG A 71 -11.31 6.82 -7.36
C ARG A 71 -12.72 6.47 -6.90
N LEU A 72 -12.94 5.27 -6.38
CA LEU A 72 -14.23 4.86 -5.81
C LEU A 72 -14.59 5.71 -4.59
N LEU A 73 -13.66 5.89 -3.65
CA LEU A 73 -13.87 6.72 -2.47
C LEU A 73 -14.17 8.19 -2.84
N ALA A 74 -13.41 8.76 -3.78
CA ALA A 74 -13.64 10.12 -4.27
C ALA A 74 -15.00 10.27 -4.98
N HIS A 75 -15.48 9.23 -5.65
CA HIS A 75 -16.75 9.26 -6.38
C HIS A 75 -17.96 9.11 -5.46
N TYR A 76 -17.96 8.09 -4.62
CA TYR A 76 -19.09 7.72 -3.76
C TYR A 76 -19.09 8.49 -2.43
N GLY A 77 -17.93 8.91 -1.92
CA GLY A 77 -17.81 9.51 -0.59
C GLY A 77 -17.93 8.49 0.55
N GLU A 78 -17.91 7.19 0.22
CA GLU A 78 -17.90 6.07 1.16
C GLU A 78 -17.41 4.81 0.44
N TYR A 79 -17.05 3.77 1.20
CA TYR A 79 -16.70 2.47 0.63
C TYR A 79 -17.96 1.72 0.18
N GLN A 80 -17.90 1.16 -1.03
CA GLN A 80 -18.97 0.37 -1.64
C GLN A 80 -18.39 -0.97 -2.10
N GLU A 81 -18.74 -2.06 -1.40
CA GLU A 81 -18.17 -3.39 -1.65
C GLU A 81 -18.41 -3.89 -3.07
N GLU A 82 -19.64 -3.75 -3.58
CA GLU A 82 -19.98 -4.12 -4.96
C GLU A 82 -19.20 -3.27 -5.98
N GLY A 83 -19.03 -1.98 -5.70
CA GLY A 83 -18.25 -1.08 -6.55
C GLY A 83 -16.77 -1.44 -6.60
N ALA A 84 -16.18 -1.81 -5.46
CA ALA A 84 -14.81 -2.31 -5.36
C ALA A 84 -14.64 -3.60 -6.16
N TRP A 85 -15.53 -4.58 -5.97
CA TRP A 85 -15.51 -5.82 -6.73
C TRP A 85 -15.58 -5.60 -8.24
N GLN A 86 -16.52 -4.77 -8.71
CA GLN A 86 -16.64 -4.43 -10.13
C GLN A 86 -15.39 -3.74 -10.69
N ALA A 87 -14.76 -2.84 -9.91
CA ALA A 87 -13.54 -2.17 -10.30
C ALA A 87 -12.35 -3.15 -10.40
N TYR A 88 -12.21 -4.09 -9.47
CA TYR A 88 -11.14 -5.08 -9.49
C TYR A 88 -11.35 -6.12 -10.60
N GLU A 89 -12.59 -6.53 -10.86
CA GLU A 89 -12.91 -7.38 -12.00
C GLU A 89 -12.61 -6.66 -13.32
N TYR A 90 -12.97 -5.39 -13.44
CA TYR A 90 -12.60 -4.57 -14.59
C TYR A 90 -11.09 -4.46 -14.75
N TRP A 91 -10.35 -4.20 -13.66
CA TRP A 91 -8.90 -4.18 -13.66
C TRP A 91 -8.30 -5.46 -14.26
N LEU A 92 -8.76 -6.64 -13.82
CA LEU A 92 -8.29 -7.91 -14.38
C LEU A 92 -8.59 -8.06 -15.88
N ARG A 93 -9.78 -7.60 -16.33
CA ARG A 93 -10.17 -7.63 -17.76
C ARG A 93 -9.34 -6.70 -18.63
N THR A 94 -8.65 -5.72 -18.05
CA THR A 94 -7.73 -4.84 -18.79
C THR A 94 -6.36 -5.49 -19.02
N GLU A 95 -6.20 -6.77 -18.67
CA GLU A 95 -4.98 -7.57 -18.84
C GLU A 95 -3.74 -6.89 -18.23
N PRO A 96 -3.68 -6.73 -16.89
CA PRO A 96 -2.50 -6.20 -16.23
C PRO A 96 -1.30 -7.13 -16.46
N PHE A 97 -0.10 -6.54 -16.47
CA PHE A 97 1.14 -7.27 -16.76
C PHE A 97 1.70 -8.02 -15.54
N ALA A 98 1.47 -7.49 -14.34
CA ALA A 98 1.76 -8.14 -13.08
C ALA A 98 0.41 -8.51 -12.44
N VAL A 99 0.07 -9.80 -12.43
CA VAL A 99 -1.14 -10.31 -11.75
C VAL A 99 -0.74 -11.49 -10.90
N PRO A 100 -0.72 -11.35 -9.56
CA PRO A 100 -0.47 -12.47 -8.68
C PRO A 100 -1.52 -13.57 -8.85
N ASP A 101 -1.10 -14.83 -8.73
CA ASP A 101 -1.96 -15.99 -8.98
C ASP A 101 -3.13 -16.06 -7.98
N GLU A 102 -2.91 -15.67 -6.73
CA GLU A 102 -3.95 -15.65 -5.71
C GLU A 102 -5.02 -14.59 -5.99
N LEU A 103 -4.61 -13.38 -6.40
CA LEU A 103 -5.53 -12.32 -6.78
C LEU A 103 -6.33 -12.72 -8.03
N LYS A 104 -5.66 -13.30 -9.03
CA LYS A 104 -6.30 -13.79 -10.26
C LYS A 104 -7.34 -14.85 -9.95
N ARG A 105 -6.99 -15.87 -9.17
CA ARG A 105 -7.92 -16.93 -8.76
C ARG A 105 -9.12 -16.34 -8.03
N ALA A 106 -8.88 -15.44 -7.07
CA ALA A 106 -9.94 -14.81 -6.30
C ALA A 106 -10.93 -14.02 -7.17
N LEU A 107 -10.44 -13.18 -8.09
CA LEU A 107 -11.28 -12.39 -9.01
C LEU A 107 -12.00 -13.25 -10.07
N LEU A 108 -11.52 -14.47 -10.32
CA LEU A 108 -12.23 -15.50 -11.10
C LEU A 108 -13.19 -16.33 -10.23
N SER A 109 -13.56 -15.83 -9.05
CA SER A 109 -14.45 -16.47 -8.07
C SER A 109 -13.93 -17.81 -7.54
N GLN A 110 -12.61 -17.97 -7.48
CA GLN A 110 -11.91 -19.13 -6.88
C GLN A 110 -11.09 -18.65 -5.69
N GLN A 111 -11.77 -18.04 -4.72
CA GLN A 111 -11.13 -17.55 -3.50
C GLN A 111 -10.49 -18.70 -2.72
N ASP A 112 -9.37 -18.39 -2.07
CA ASP A 112 -8.58 -19.31 -1.26
C ASP A 112 -8.64 -18.85 0.19
N GLU A 113 -9.38 -19.58 1.04
CA GLU A 113 -9.55 -19.25 2.47
C GLU A 113 -8.26 -19.40 3.27
N GLU A 114 -7.28 -20.15 2.76
CA GLU A 114 -5.99 -20.36 3.41
C GLU A 114 -4.95 -19.34 2.97
N SER A 115 -5.15 -18.67 1.81
CA SER A 115 -4.24 -17.64 1.30
C SER A 115 -4.04 -16.52 2.32
N CYS A 116 -2.76 -16.27 2.61
CA CYS A 116 -2.29 -15.20 3.49
C CYS A 116 -1.40 -14.20 2.73
N ALA A 117 -1.66 -14.00 1.43
CA ALA A 117 -0.89 -13.07 0.62
C ALA A 117 -1.16 -11.59 0.94
N THR A 118 -0.26 -10.76 0.46
CA THR A 118 -0.05 -9.34 0.81
C THR A 118 -0.89 -8.36 -0.03
N THR A 119 -1.33 -8.78 -1.22
CA THR A 119 -1.98 -7.92 -2.22
C THR A 119 -3.21 -7.17 -1.68
N ALA A 120 -4.01 -7.80 -0.81
CA ALA A 120 -5.14 -7.11 -0.17
C ALA A 120 -4.70 -6.08 0.88
N LEU A 121 -3.67 -6.37 1.67
CA LEU A 121 -3.14 -5.43 2.67
C LEU A 121 -2.51 -4.20 1.99
N ALA A 122 -1.79 -4.40 0.90
CA ALA A 122 -1.12 -3.34 0.17
C ALA A 122 -2.08 -2.33 -0.47
N ARG A 123 -3.27 -2.76 -0.93
CA ARG A 123 -4.21 -1.87 -1.63
C ARG A 123 -5.16 -1.06 -0.73
N VAL A 124 -5.35 -1.42 0.54
CA VAL A 124 -6.42 -0.84 1.40
C VAL A 124 -6.07 0.50 2.05
N ALA A 125 -4.81 0.94 2.01
CA ALA A 125 -4.37 2.20 2.64
C ALA A 125 -5.22 3.45 2.28
N PRO A 126 -5.72 3.63 1.03
CA PRO A 126 -6.60 4.74 0.66
C PRO A 126 -7.83 4.92 1.55
N MET A 127 -8.33 3.85 2.19
CA MET A 127 -9.48 3.93 3.08
C MET A 127 -9.24 4.87 4.25
N ALA A 128 -7.99 5.00 4.72
CA ALA A 128 -7.64 5.90 5.80
C ALA A 128 -7.92 7.38 5.46
N LEU A 129 -7.95 7.75 4.17
CA LEU A 129 -8.26 9.12 3.73
C LEU A 129 -9.69 9.55 4.08
N MET A 130 -10.58 8.60 4.37
CA MET A 130 -11.96 8.87 4.80
C MET A 130 -12.09 9.29 6.28
N VAL A 131 -10.97 9.40 7.00
CA VAL A 131 -10.95 9.71 8.44
C VAL A 131 -11.71 11.00 8.83
N PRO A 132 -11.77 12.09 8.02
CA PRO A 132 -12.57 13.27 8.39
C PRO A 132 -14.08 12.99 8.52
N TYR A 133 -14.56 11.87 7.97
CA TYR A 133 -15.98 11.52 7.88
C TYR A 133 -16.33 10.26 8.66
N GLN A 134 -15.33 9.48 9.10
CA GLN A 134 -15.54 8.12 9.59
C GLN A 134 -14.66 7.81 10.79
N SER A 135 -15.22 7.05 11.73
CA SER A 135 -14.48 6.56 12.89
C SER A 135 -13.47 5.47 12.50
N LEU A 136 -12.37 5.34 13.25
CA LEU A 136 -11.38 4.27 13.05
C LEU A 136 -12.00 2.86 12.99
N PRO A 137 -12.96 2.47 13.86
CA PRO A 137 -13.63 1.17 13.73
C PRO A 137 -14.39 0.99 12.42
N GLN A 138 -14.99 2.06 11.87
CA GLN A 138 -15.69 2.00 10.59
C GLN A 138 -14.71 1.84 9.43
N LEU A 139 -13.57 2.55 9.47
CA LEU A 139 -12.50 2.39 8.49
C LEU A 139 -11.93 0.96 8.52
N ALA A 140 -11.75 0.40 9.71
CA ALA A 140 -11.33 -0.99 9.90
C ALA A 140 -12.34 -1.97 9.29
N ALA A 141 -13.63 -1.77 9.54
CA ALA A 141 -14.70 -2.61 8.99
C ALA A 141 -14.71 -2.58 7.45
N TRP A 142 -14.51 -1.41 6.85
CA TRP A 142 -14.37 -1.29 5.39
C TRP A 142 -13.13 -2.03 4.89
N ALA A 143 -11.96 -1.86 5.53
CA ALA A 143 -10.73 -2.56 5.15
C ALA A 143 -10.86 -4.08 5.23
N MET A 144 -11.54 -4.58 6.26
CA MET A 144 -11.86 -6.00 6.40
C MET A 144 -12.77 -6.48 5.25
N ALA A 145 -13.82 -5.73 4.92
CA ALA A 145 -14.75 -6.07 3.83
C ALA A 145 -14.05 -6.09 2.46
N ASP A 146 -13.23 -5.08 2.14
CA ASP A 146 -12.45 -5.07 0.90
C ASP A 146 -11.45 -6.22 0.83
N THR A 147 -10.77 -6.49 1.94
CA THR A 147 -9.82 -7.61 2.01
C THR A 147 -10.54 -8.93 1.71
N ALA A 148 -11.71 -9.15 2.32
CA ALA A 148 -12.51 -10.35 2.17
C ALA A 148 -12.97 -10.63 0.73
N LEU A 149 -13.06 -9.60 -0.13
CA LEU A 149 -13.38 -9.78 -1.55
C LEU A 149 -12.40 -10.70 -2.27
N THR A 150 -11.12 -10.69 -1.86
CA THR A 150 -10.07 -11.47 -2.55
C THR A 150 -9.33 -12.44 -1.64
N HIS A 151 -9.24 -12.10 -0.36
CA HIS A 151 -8.48 -12.80 0.66
C HIS A 151 -9.40 -13.00 1.87
N PRO A 152 -10.35 -13.96 1.82
CA PRO A 152 -11.35 -14.15 2.87
C PRO A 152 -10.75 -14.67 4.19
N ASN A 153 -9.46 -15.04 4.21
CA ASN A 153 -8.77 -15.41 5.43
C ASN A 153 -8.89 -14.32 6.51
N MET A 154 -9.38 -14.69 7.68
CA MET A 154 -9.63 -13.75 8.78
C MET A 154 -8.36 -13.06 9.30
N LEU A 155 -7.18 -13.69 9.18
CA LEU A 155 -5.92 -13.02 9.48
C LEU A 155 -5.71 -11.79 8.59
N CYS A 156 -5.88 -11.95 7.27
CA CYS A 156 -5.71 -10.86 6.32
C CYS A 156 -6.66 -9.71 6.65
N GLN A 157 -7.93 -10.02 6.89
CA GLN A 157 -8.94 -9.02 7.26
C GLN A 157 -8.54 -8.26 8.52
N GLN A 158 -8.20 -8.96 9.60
CA GLN A 158 -7.84 -8.34 10.88
C GLN A 158 -6.58 -7.48 10.78
N VAL A 159 -5.56 -7.92 10.03
CA VAL A 159 -4.35 -7.14 9.77
C VAL A 159 -4.68 -5.87 8.99
N SER A 160 -5.43 -5.98 7.89
CA SER A 160 -5.89 -4.81 7.10
C SER A 160 -6.69 -3.83 7.95
N GLY A 161 -7.57 -4.32 8.82
CA GLY A 161 -8.33 -3.49 9.76
C GLY A 161 -7.43 -2.69 10.71
N LEU A 162 -6.49 -3.36 11.39
CA LEU A 162 -5.54 -2.70 12.29
C LEU A 162 -4.64 -1.70 11.55
N TYR A 163 -4.17 -2.06 10.36
CA TYR A 163 -3.33 -1.22 9.53
C TYR A 163 -4.04 0.08 9.12
N VAL A 164 -5.28 -0.01 8.64
CA VAL A 164 -6.06 1.18 8.26
C VAL A 164 -6.44 2.03 9.48
N MET A 165 -6.69 1.42 10.65
CA MET A 165 -6.85 2.18 11.90
C MET A 165 -5.60 2.98 12.27
N ALA A 166 -4.41 2.38 12.14
CA ALA A 166 -3.15 3.05 12.42
C ALA A 166 -2.92 4.23 11.48
N LEU A 167 -3.13 4.04 10.18
CA LEU A 167 -3.05 5.12 9.19
C LEU A 167 -4.04 6.26 9.52
N GLY A 168 -5.32 5.94 9.73
CA GLY A 168 -6.34 6.93 10.07
C GLY A 168 -5.98 7.73 11.33
N HIS A 169 -5.47 7.05 12.36
CA HIS A 169 -5.06 7.71 13.61
C HIS A 169 -3.92 8.71 13.38
N VAL A 170 -2.88 8.33 12.62
CA VAL A 170 -1.75 9.21 12.31
C VAL A 170 -2.15 10.40 11.46
N LEU A 171 -3.12 10.23 10.55
CA LEU A 171 -3.61 11.34 9.72
C LEU A 171 -4.25 12.46 10.57
N GLU A 172 -5.03 12.10 11.60
CA GLU A 172 -5.73 13.08 12.44
C GLU A 172 -4.92 13.58 13.64
N ASN A 173 -3.97 12.78 14.13
CA ASN A 173 -3.30 13.05 15.40
C ASN A 173 -1.80 13.23 15.19
N ASP A 174 -1.21 14.13 15.97
CA ASP A 174 0.24 14.11 16.17
C ASP A 174 0.58 12.95 17.12
N CYS A 175 1.31 11.97 16.63
CA CYS A 175 1.52 10.70 17.30
C CYS A 175 2.94 10.21 16.98
N SER A 176 3.74 9.93 18.01
CA SER A 176 5.06 9.34 17.82
C SER A 176 4.96 7.88 17.39
N ALA A 177 6.03 7.35 16.79
CA ALA A 177 6.12 5.93 16.43
C ALA A 177 5.85 5.01 17.64
N ASP A 178 6.45 5.30 18.79
CA ASP A 178 6.23 4.54 20.03
C ASP A 178 4.77 4.57 20.49
N GLN A 179 4.12 5.74 20.43
CA GLN A 179 2.71 5.89 20.80
C GLN A 179 1.80 5.09 19.86
N LEU A 180 2.05 5.17 18.55
CA LEU A 180 1.28 4.43 17.56
C LEU A 180 1.45 2.92 17.72
N TYR A 181 2.68 2.45 17.97
CA TYR A 181 2.95 1.05 18.27
C TYR A 181 2.16 0.54 19.49
N GLN A 182 2.15 1.30 20.59
CA GLN A 182 1.37 0.93 21.77
C GLN A 182 -0.13 0.91 21.47
N LEU A 183 -0.64 1.87 20.70
CA LEU A 183 -2.05 1.89 20.28
C LEU A 183 -2.42 0.68 19.42
N ILE A 184 -1.59 0.30 18.45
CA ILE A 184 -1.81 -0.90 17.62
C ILE A 184 -1.89 -2.15 18.51
N LYS A 185 -0.98 -2.28 19.49
CA LYS A 185 -0.94 -3.38 20.45
C LYS A 185 -2.19 -3.43 21.35
N ASP A 186 -2.62 -2.27 21.83
CA ASP A 186 -3.82 -2.13 22.64
C ASP A 186 -5.08 -2.47 21.85
N TRP A 187 -5.22 -1.96 20.62
CA TRP A 187 -6.34 -2.29 19.73
C TRP A 187 -6.37 -3.78 19.41
N ALA A 188 -5.25 -4.39 19.05
CA ALA A 188 -5.17 -5.82 18.78
C ALA A 188 -5.69 -6.65 19.98
N SER A 189 -5.32 -6.24 21.20
CA SER A 189 -5.76 -6.90 22.43
C SER A 189 -7.26 -6.67 22.70
N GLN A 190 -7.75 -5.44 22.58
CA GLN A 190 -9.14 -5.07 22.84
C GLN A 190 -10.11 -5.70 21.83
N LEU A 191 -9.73 -5.71 20.55
CA LEU A 191 -10.49 -6.30 19.45
C LEU A 191 -10.40 -7.83 19.43
N LYS A 192 -9.53 -8.42 20.27
CA LYS A 192 -9.32 -9.87 20.37
C LYS A 192 -8.98 -10.50 19.02
N VAL A 193 -8.07 -9.87 18.28
CA VAL A 193 -7.58 -10.41 17.00
C VAL A 193 -6.83 -11.74 17.22
N ASP A 194 -6.55 -12.46 16.14
CA ASP A 194 -5.80 -13.71 16.21
C ASP A 194 -4.48 -13.54 16.97
N LYS A 195 -4.15 -14.51 17.83
CA LYS A 195 -2.94 -14.47 18.67
C LYS A 195 -1.66 -14.40 17.85
N ARG A 196 -1.66 -14.88 16.60
CA ARG A 196 -0.53 -14.76 15.67
C ARG A 196 -0.24 -13.30 15.33
N ILE A 197 -1.27 -12.47 15.16
CA ILE A 197 -1.12 -11.03 14.91
C ILE A 197 -0.53 -10.34 16.15
N ILE A 198 -1.03 -10.68 17.35
CA ILE A 198 -0.49 -10.13 18.61
C ILE A 198 1.01 -10.45 18.74
N ARG A 199 1.41 -11.71 18.48
CA ARG A 199 2.83 -12.10 18.48
C ARG A 199 3.66 -11.35 17.45
N THR A 200 3.10 -11.14 16.25
CA THR A 200 3.73 -10.40 15.16
C THR A 200 4.03 -8.96 15.59
N ILE A 201 3.07 -8.30 16.22
CA ILE A 201 3.23 -6.95 16.78
C ILE A 201 4.31 -6.95 17.88
N ASP A 202 4.30 -7.92 18.79
CA ASP A 202 5.31 -8.02 19.85
C ASP A 202 6.72 -8.27 19.30
N HIS A 203 6.86 -9.10 18.27
CA HIS A 203 8.15 -9.40 17.63
C HIS A 203 8.73 -8.18 16.89
N ALA A 204 7.89 -7.35 16.26
CA ALA A 204 8.32 -6.16 15.55
C ALA A 204 9.07 -5.13 16.43
N LEU A 205 8.91 -5.20 17.76
CA LEU A 205 9.68 -4.37 18.70
C LEU A 205 11.13 -4.82 18.88
N PHE A 206 11.49 -6.03 18.47
CA PHE A 206 12.82 -6.59 18.73
C PHE A 206 13.53 -7.01 17.46
N MET A 207 12.78 -7.42 16.45
CA MET A 207 13.35 -7.88 15.20
C MET A 207 12.41 -7.67 14.01
N PRO A 208 12.99 -7.44 12.84
CA PRO A 208 12.25 -7.45 11.58
C PRO A 208 11.80 -8.88 11.22
N PRO A 209 10.88 -9.05 10.26
CA PRO A 209 10.50 -10.38 9.80
C PRO A 209 11.66 -11.10 9.12
N THR A 210 11.66 -12.42 9.26
CA THR A 210 12.54 -13.34 8.53
C THR A 210 12.03 -13.60 7.11
N GLU A 211 12.89 -14.07 6.22
CA GLU A 211 12.49 -14.45 4.85
C GLU A 211 11.39 -15.53 4.83
N ALA A 212 11.43 -16.48 5.78
CA ALA A 212 10.39 -17.50 5.91
C ALA A 212 9.02 -16.90 6.29
N GLU A 213 8.99 -15.95 7.23
CA GLU A 213 7.75 -15.23 7.60
C GLU A 213 7.21 -14.38 6.44
N MET A 214 8.09 -13.89 5.58
CA MET A 214 7.73 -13.17 4.35
C MET A 214 7.21 -14.09 3.24
N SER A 215 7.28 -15.42 3.40
CA SER A 215 6.81 -16.43 2.44
C SER A 215 5.54 -17.14 2.93
N ASP A 216 5.58 -17.82 4.08
CA ASP A 216 4.52 -18.75 4.51
C ASP A 216 3.24 -18.04 4.99
N LEU A 217 3.41 -16.91 5.69
CA LEU A 217 2.34 -16.05 6.17
C LEU A 217 2.66 -14.60 5.81
N SER A 218 2.87 -14.37 4.51
CA SER A 218 3.44 -13.12 3.99
C SER A 218 2.70 -11.86 4.44
N VAL A 219 1.38 -11.90 4.68
CA VAL A 219 0.63 -10.78 5.28
C VAL A 219 1.11 -10.41 6.70
N LEU A 220 1.48 -11.39 7.53
CA LEU A 220 2.03 -11.14 8.86
C LEU A 220 3.46 -10.61 8.77
N GLY A 221 4.29 -11.20 7.90
CA GLY A 221 5.64 -10.70 7.63
C GLY A 221 5.61 -9.24 7.15
N CYS A 222 4.72 -8.93 6.21
CA CYS A 222 4.50 -7.58 5.69
C CYS A 222 4.10 -6.59 6.78
N PHE A 223 3.13 -6.96 7.63
CA PHE A 223 2.70 -6.11 8.74
C PHE A 223 3.78 -5.94 9.81
N GLN A 224 4.54 -7.00 10.11
CA GLN A 224 5.72 -6.92 10.98
C GLN A 224 6.76 -5.95 10.41
N ASN A 225 7.03 -6.03 9.10
CA ASN A 225 7.95 -5.12 8.42
C ASN A 225 7.46 -3.66 8.57
N ALA A 226 6.18 -3.38 8.32
CA ALA A 226 5.65 -2.03 8.46
C ALA A 226 5.81 -1.47 9.88
N ILE A 227 5.54 -2.27 10.91
CA ILE A 227 5.75 -1.87 12.31
C ILE A 227 7.24 -1.72 12.64
N TRP A 228 8.10 -2.60 12.13
CA TRP A 228 9.55 -2.48 12.29
C TRP A 228 10.06 -1.18 11.67
N GLN A 229 9.68 -0.87 10.44
CA GLN A 229 10.09 0.38 9.80
C GLN A 229 9.54 1.61 10.53
N LEU A 230 8.30 1.57 11.00
CA LEU A 230 7.74 2.64 11.85
C LEU A 230 8.64 2.94 13.06
N LEU A 231 9.18 1.90 13.70
CA LEU A 231 9.97 2.03 14.93
C LEU A 231 11.45 2.39 14.68
N TYR A 232 12.02 1.97 13.55
CA TYR A 232 13.48 1.97 13.36
C TYR A 232 14.00 2.70 12.12
N ALA A 233 13.16 2.98 11.12
CA ALA A 233 13.60 3.68 9.92
C ALA A 233 14.01 5.11 10.27
N GLN A 234 15.17 5.55 9.77
CA GLN A 234 15.66 6.92 10.03
C GLN A 234 14.90 7.96 9.25
N ASP A 235 14.52 7.61 8.03
CA ASP A 235 13.71 8.39 7.11
C ASP A 235 12.90 7.45 6.19
N TYR A 236 12.11 8.04 5.29
CA TYR A 236 11.29 7.26 4.37
C TYR A 236 12.14 6.33 3.47
N LEU A 237 13.22 6.85 2.88
CA LEU A 237 13.99 6.10 1.88
C LEU A 237 14.80 4.99 2.54
N ASP A 238 15.39 5.24 3.71
CA ASP A 238 16.07 4.24 4.53
C ASP A 238 15.14 3.06 4.84
N GLY A 239 13.92 3.35 5.31
CA GLY A 239 12.92 2.31 5.60
C GLY A 239 12.49 1.52 4.36
N MET A 240 12.42 2.17 3.18
CA MET A 240 12.16 1.47 1.93
C MET A 240 13.32 0.56 1.55
N LEU A 241 14.56 1.05 1.53
CA LEU A 241 15.72 0.25 1.17
C LEU A 241 15.94 -0.94 2.12
N ASP A 242 15.72 -0.77 3.43
CA ASP A 242 15.76 -1.87 4.40
C ASP A 242 14.64 -2.89 4.14
N THR A 243 13.42 -2.43 3.82
CA THR A 243 12.31 -3.31 3.42
C THR A 243 12.67 -4.13 2.18
N LEU A 244 13.22 -3.49 1.14
CA LEU A 244 13.58 -4.16 -0.10
C LEU A 244 14.66 -5.22 0.12
N LYS A 245 15.65 -4.93 0.97
CA LYS A 245 16.73 -5.86 1.29
C LYS A 245 16.21 -7.20 1.81
N ARG A 246 15.08 -7.19 2.53
CA ARG A 246 14.48 -8.38 3.16
C ARG A 246 13.84 -9.36 2.18
N GLY A 247 13.47 -8.91 0.99
CA GLY A 247 12.85 -9.77 -0.01
C GLY A 247 11.39 -10.10 0.27
N GLY A 248 11.00 -11.31 -0.12
CA GLY A 248 9.60 -11.68 -0.27
C GLY A 248 8.95 -10.88 -1.40
N ASP A 249 7.69 -10.52 -1.20
CA ASP A 249 6.96 -9.61 -2.09
C ASP A 249 7.41 -8.16 -1.83
N THR A 250 8.52 -7.77 -2.43
CA THR A 250 9.17 -6.48 -2.20
C THR A 250 8.27 -5.30 -2.56
N ALA A 251 7.45 -5.42 -3.61
CA ALA A 251 6.51 -4.40 -4.04
C ALA A 251 5.45 -4.14 -2.96
N ASN A 252 4.74 -5.17 -2.51
CA ASN A 252 3.69 -5.00 -1.52
C ASN A 252 4.24 -4.68 -0.13
N ASN A 253 5.38 -5.26 0.26
CA ASN A 253 6.04 -4.96 1.53
C ASN A 253 6.44 -3.48 1.62
N ALA A 254 7.01 -2.93 0.55
CA ALA A 254 7.37 -1.53 0.48
C ALA A 254 6.14 -0.61 0.35
N ALA A 255 5.08 -1.05 -0.34
CA ALA A 255 3.82 -0.30 -0.40
C ALA A 255 3.20 -0.08 0.99
N VAL A 256 3.13 -1.13 1.81
CA VAL A 256 2.54 -1.10 3.16
C VAL A 256 3.42 -0.29 4.12
N ALA A 257 4.72 -0.56 4.16
CA ALA A 257 5.63 0.23 4.99
C ALA A 257 5.68 1.71 4.54
N GLY A 258 5.67 1.93 3.22
CA GLY A 258 5.77 3.25 2.61
C GLY A 258 4.55 4.12 2.90
N ALA A 259 3.33 3.57 2.84
CA ALA A 259 2.14 4.34 3.20
C ALA A 259 2.16 4.76 4.68
N LEU A 260 2.62 3.87 5.58
CA LEU A 260 2.70 4.16 7.00
C LEU A 260 3.76 5.23 7.31
N LEU A 261 4.98 5.08 6.81
CA LEU A 261 6.04 6.08 6.98
C LEU A 261 5.66 7.41 6.34
N GLY A 262 5.10 7.38 5.14
CA GLY A 262 4.63 8.58 4.45
C GLY A 262 3.51 9.29 5.20
N ALA A 263 2.57 8.56 5.83
CA ALA A 263 1.55 9.15 6.67
C ALA A 263 2.13 9.80 7.94
N CYS A 264 3.16 9.18 8.54
CA CYS A 264 3.81 9.68 9.75
C CYS A 264 4.64 10.94 9.47
N TYR A 265 5.47 10.90 8.43
CA TYR A 265 6.44 11.95 8.13
C TYR A 265 5.88 13.06 7.24
N GLY A 266 4.80 12.78 6.51
CA GLY A 266 4.22 13.69 5.53
C GLY A 266 4.91 13.64 4.17
N VAL A 267 4.25 14.23 3.18
CA VAL A 267 4.65 14.08 1.77
C VAL A 267 6.10 14.46 1.52
N ALA A 268 6.60 15.50 2.18
CA ALA A 268 7.92 16.09 1.95
C ALA A 268 9.07 15.08 2.05
N GLU A 269 8.97 14.07 2.92
CA GLU A 269 9.99 13.03 3.11
C GLU A 269 10.03 11.98 1.98
N VAL A 270 8.96 11.84 1.20
CA VAL A 270 8.98 10.93 0.03
C VAL A 270 9.83 11.55 -1.07
N PRO A 271 10.89 10.90 -1.61
CA PRO A 271 11.80 11.53 -2.55
C PRO A 271 11.13 12.24 -3.74
N ASP A 272 11.52 13.48 -4.00
CA ASP A 272 10.98 14.31 -5.09
C ASP A 272 11.06 13.64 -6.46
N SER A 273 12.15 12.91 -6.73
CA SER A 273 12.32 12.15 -7.97
C SER A 273 11.23 11.10 -8.16
N LEU A 274 10.84 10.40 -7.09
CA LEU A 274 9.79 9.38 -7.12
C LEU A 274 8.41 10.02 -7.26
N ARG A 275 8.12 11.07 -6.48
CA ARG A 275 6.87 11.82 -6.60
C ARG A 275 6.68 12.36 -8.03
N ASN A 276 7.75 12.90 -8.61
CA ASN A 276 7.74 13.41 -9.98
C ASN A 276 7.56 12.29 -11.00
N ALA A 277 8.26 11.15 -10.86
CA ALA A 277 8.11 10.01 -11.76
C ALA A 277 6.65 9.53 -11.78
N ILE A 278 6.03 9.32 -10.61
CA ILE A 278 4.63 8.89 -10.47
C ILE A 278 3.68 9.90 -11.11
N THR A 279 3.84 11.19 -10.79
CA THR A 279 2.94 12.26 -11.25
C THR A 279 2.98 12.44 -12.77
N HIS A 280 4.12 12.18 -13.41
CA HIS A 280 4.32 12.35 -14.85
C HIS A 280 4.22 11.04 -15.64
N CYS A 281 4.08 9.90 -14.96
CA CYS A 281 3.92 8.60 -15.61
C CYS A 281 2.61 8.54 -16.41
N ARG A 282 2.70 8.21 -17.70
CA ARG A 282 1.56 8.07 -18.63
C ARG A 282 1.79 6.82 -19.49
N PRO A 283 1.45 5.62 -19.02
CA PRO A 283 1.66 4.38 -19.77
C PRO A 283 0.59 4.23 -20.87
N LEU A 284 0.53 5.18 -21.80
CA LEU A 284 -0.42 5.20 -22.91
C LEU A 284 0.03 4.30 -24.05
N LYS A 285 -0.87 3.42 -24.50
CA LYS A 285 -0.62 2.50 -25.62
C LYS A 285 -0.15 3.24 -26.87
N GLY A 286 0.96 2.77 -27.45
CA GLY A 286 1.54 3.32 -28.68
C GLY A 286 2.46 4.52 -28.49
N GLN A 287 2.67 5.01 -27.26
CA GLN A 287 3.72 5.98 -26.97
C GLN A 287 5.10 5.31 -26.93
N PHE A 288 6.14 6.06 -27.32
CA PHE A 288 7.51 5.58 -27.30
C PHE A 288 7.94 5.22 -25.87
N GLY A 289 8.58 4.06 -25.70
CA GLY A 289 9.05 3.56 -24.40
C GLY A 289 7.98 2.87 -23.54
N VAL A 290 6.70 2.88 -23.95
CA VAL A 290 5.63 2.20 -23.20
C VAL A 290 5.53 0.74 -23.63
N LEU A 291 6.07 -0.16 -22.81
CA LEU A 291 5.97 -1.60 -23.01
C LEU A 291 4.78 -2.21 -22.26
N GLN A 292 4.40 -1.61 -21.14
CA GLN A 292 3.27 -2.04 -20.30
C GLN A 292 2.15 -1.00 -20.30
N PRO A 293 1.34 -0.87 -21.37
CA PRO A 293 0.30 0.15 -21.42
C PRO A 293 -0.86 -0.17 -20.48
N ARG A 294 -1.42 0.86 -19.83
CA ARG A 294 -2.53 0.73 -18.87
C ARG A 294 -3.63 1.75 -19.17
N PRO A 295 -4.90 1.45 -18.87
CA PRO A 295 -5.99 2.42 -19.03
C PRO A 295 -5.84 3.57 -18.04
N GLU A 296 -6.35 4.76 -18.38
CA GLU A 296 -6.16 6.00 -17.58
C GLU A 296 -6.69 5.88 -16.14
N CYS A 297 -7.70 5.06 -15.90
CA CYS A 297 -8.24 4.82 -14.56
C CYS A 297 -7.21 4.18 -13.61
N CYS A 298 -6.22 3.48 -14.15
CA CYS A 298 -5.14 2.82 -13.40
C CYS A 298 -3.92 3.75 -13.21
N TRP A 299 -3.89 4.92 -13.84
CA TRP A 299 -2.75 5.82 -13.72
C TRP A 299 -2.79 6.56 -12.38
N ALA A 300 -1.64 6.58 -11.71
CA ALA A 300 -1.44 7.27 -10.42
C ALA A 300 -1.22 8.78 -10.54
N ASN A 301 -1.29 9.34 -11.75
CA ASN A 301 -0.94 10.73 -12.01
C ASN A 301 -1.89 11.78 -11.40
N GLU A 302 -3.09 11.36 -11.01
CA GLU A 302 -4.09 12.21 -10.35
C GLU A 302 -4.13 11.99 -8.84
N VAL A 303 -3.15 11.30 -8.24
CA VAL A 303 -3.23 10.90 -6.83
C VAL A 303 -3.38 12.08 -5.86
N GLU A 304 -2.68 13.18 -6.12
CA GLU A 304 -2.80 14.39 -5.29
C GLU A 304 -4.22 14.95 -5.31
N TYR A 305 -4.79 15.00 -6.52
CA TYR A 305 -6.16 15.45 -6.74
C TYR A 305 -7.18 14.52 -6.05
N LEU A 306 -7.05 13.21 -6.24
CA LEU A 306 -7.93 12.22 -5.61
C LEU A 306 -7.88 12.29 -4.09
N ALA A 307 -6.69 12.40 -3.49
CA ALA A 307 -6.54 12.53 -2.05
C ALA A 307 -7.23 13.81 -1.53
N GLU A 308 -7.03 14.95 -2.20
CA GLU A 308 -7.69 16.21 -1.81
C GLU A 308 -9.21 16.15 -1.97
N GLN A 309 -9.71 15.51 -3.03
CA GLN A 309 -11.15 15.29 -3.20
C GLN A 309 -11.74 14.44 -2.08
N ILE A 310 -11.08 13.35 -1.71
CA ILE A 310 -11.53 12.47 -0.62
C ILE A 310 -11.58 13.26 0.69
N LEU A 311 -10.49 13.96 1.04
CA LEU A 311 -10.42 14.71 2.30
C LEU A 311 -11.46 15.83 2.38
N THR A 312 -11.77 16.50 1.26
CA THR A 312 -12.68 17.66 1.24
C THR A 312 -14.12 17.33 0.93
N GLY A 313 -14.40 16.13 0.39
CA GLY A 313 -15.70 15.74 -0.14
C GLY A 313 -16.14 16.53 -1.38
N ILE A 314 -15.26 17.35 -1.96
CA ILE A 314 -15.59 18.23 -3.09
C ILE A 314 -15.42 17.44 -4.40
N LYS A 315 -16.54 17.21 -5.09
CA LYS A 315 -16.54 16.57 -6.41
C LYS A 315 -15.91 17.49 -7.47
N LYS A 316 -15.30 16.89 -8.49
CA LYS A 316 -14.73 17.60 -9.65
C LYS A 316 -15.89 18.36 -10.31
N PRO A 317 -15.78 19.68 -10.56
CA PRO A 317 -16.73 20.32 -11.45
C PRO A 317 -16.70 19.57 -12.79
N ALA A 318 -17.89 19.22 -13.28
CA ALA A 318 -18.08 18.46 -14.52
C ALA A 318 -17.47 19.17 -15.73
#